data_AF-A0A2N9NNF3-F1
#
_entry.id   AF-A0A2N9NNF3-F1
#
_cell.length_a   1.000
_cell.length_b   1.000
_cell.length_c   1.000
_cell.angle_alpha   90.00
_cell.angle_beta   90.00
_cell.angle_gamma   90.00
#
_symmetry.space_group_name_H-M   'P 1'
#
loop_
_entity.id
_entity.type
_entity.pdbx_description
1 polymer ?
#
loop_
_entity_poly.entity_id
_entity_poly.type
_entity_poly.pdbx_seq_one_letter_code
_entity_poly.pdbx_strand_id
1 'polypeptide(L)'
;MNNMLALFDLGGSQILLIMALILIFFGARRIPELAKGLGQGIKEFKKATREVTDEIHNAAEAPQTSVSQARQLPSTPPAEKPATVPQAAVAQSTEQKA
;
A
#
# COMPACT_ATOMS: atom_id res chain seq x y z
N MET A 1 -39.48 11.80 10.85
CA MET A 1 -39.20 10.35 10.71
C MET A 1 -39.03 10.04 9.24
N ASN A 2 -37.90 10.38 8.62
CA ASN A 2 -37.72 10.29 7.16
C ASN A 2 -36.33 9.76 6.79
N ASN A 3 -35.82 8.80 7.55
CA ASN A 3 -34.46 8.29 7.39
C ASN A 3 -34.40 7.02 6.51
N MET A 4 -35.55 6.46 6.12
CA MET A 4 -35.62 5.37 5.13
C MET A 4 -35.35 5.86 3.70
N LEU A 5 -35.57 7.15 3.44
CA LEU A 5 -35.14 7.84 2.23
C LEU A 5 -33.62 8.13 2.27
N ALA A 6 -33.03 8.25 3.47
CA ALA A 6 -31.60 8.61 3.64
C ALA A 6 -30.61 7.56 3.12
N LEU A 7 -31.02 6.29 2.96
CA LEU A 7 -30.17 5.25 2.35
C LEU A 7 -30.13 5.37 0.81
N PHE A 8 -31.20 5.87 0.19
CA PHE A 8 -31.16 6.32 -1.21
C PHE A 8 -30.38 7.63 -1.33
N ASP A 9 -30.49 8.50 -0.31
CA ASP A 9 -29.84 9.82 -0.27
C ASP A 9 -28.31 9.72 -0.23
N LEU A 10 -27.70 8.97 0.71
CA LEU A 10 -26.25 9.00 1.00
C LEU A 10 -25.29 8.45 -0.08
N GLY A 11 -25.73 8.26 -1.31
CA GLY A 11 -24.82 8.11 -2.45
C GLY A 11 -25.49 7.59 -3.72
N GLY A 12 -26.36 6.59 -3.60
CA GLY A 12 -26.95 5.91 -4.76
C GLY A 12 -27.78 6.86 -5.65
N SER A 13 -28.76 7.55 -5.08
CA SER A 13 -29.64 8.44 -5.84
C SER A 13 -28.96 9.76 -6.22
N GLN A 14 -28.10 10.31 -5.37
CA GLN A 14 -27.34 11.53 -5.63
C GLN A 14 -26.36 11.35 -6.81
N ILE A 15 -25.57 10.26 -6.83
CA ILE A 15 -24.71 9.95 -7.99
C ILE A 15 -25.57 9.74 -9.25
N LEU A 16 -26.71 9.03 -9.16
CA LEU A 16 -27.59 8.82 -10.31
C LEU A 16 -28.14 10.14 -10.87
N LEU A 17 -28.53 11.08 -10.01
CA LEU A 17 -29.08 12.38 -10.39
C LEU A 17 -28.01 13.29 -11.02
N ILE A 18 -26.79 13.32 -10.46
CA ILE A 18 -25.64 14.03 -11.05
C ILE A 18 -25.28 13.41 -12.41
N MET A 19 -25.23 12.07 -12.50
CA MET A 19 -24.96 11.35 -13.73
C MET A 19 -26.02 11.65 -14.81
N ALA A 20 -27.30 11.70 -14.44
CA ALA A 20 -28.40 12.07 -15.34
C ALA A 20 -28.25 13.52 -15.84
N LEU A 21 -27.87 14.47 -14.96
CA LEU A 21 -27.62 15.85 -15.33
C LEU A 21 -26.49 15.95 -16.38
N ILE A 22 -25.36 15.28 -16.13
CA ILE A 22 -24.23 15.17 -17.07
C ILE A 22 -24.69 14.51 -18.39
N LEU A 23 -25.56 13.49 -18.33
CA LEU A 23 -26.10 12.83 -19.51
C LEU A 23 -27.02 13.73 -20.35
N ILE A 24 -27.66 14.74 -19.76
CA ILE A 24 -28.46 15.74 -20.49
C ILE A 24 -27.54 16.77 -21.15
N PHE A 25 -26.53 17.29 -20.44
CA PHE A 25 -25.60 18.28 -21.00
C PHE A 25 -24.64 17.71 -22.05
N PHE A 26 -24.07 16.53 -21.81
CA PHE A 26 -23.09 15.91 -22.71
C PHE A 26 -23.71 14.87 -23.66
N GLY A 27 -24.91 14.37 -23.36
CA GLY A 27 -25.57 13.30 -24.12
C GLY A 27 -25.06 11.90 -23.78
N ALA A 28 -25.98 10.93 -23.76
CA ALA A 28 -25.68 9.52 -23.47
C ALA A 28 -24.65 8.85 -24.41
N ARG A 29 -24.34 9.47 -25.56
CA ARG A 29 -23.30 9.00 -26.49
C ARG A 29 -21.88 9.42 -26.12
N ARG A 30 -21.67 10.54 -25.42
CA ARG A 30 -20.32 11.06 -25.14
C ARG A 30 -19.60 10.29 -24.04
N ILE A 31 -20.29 9.89 -22.97
CA ILE A 31 -19.71 9.07 -21.89
C ILE A 31 -19.06 7.76 -22.41
N PRO A 32 -19.74 6.89 -23.19
CA PRO A 32 -19.13 5.66 -23.69
C PRO A 32 -18.06 5.91 -24.78
N GLU A 33 -18.13 7.02 -25.52
CA GLU A 33 -17.11 7.40 -26.51
C GLU A 33 -15.80 7.82 -25.81
N LEU A 34 -15.90 8.70 -24.80
CA LEU A 34 -14.78 9.09 -23.95
C LEU A 34 -14.19 7.89 -23.19
N ALA A 35 -15.04 7.06 -22.58
CA ALA A 35 -14.61 5.88 -21.84
C ALA A 35 -13.87 4.86 -22.71
N LYS A 36 -14.24 4.70 -23.99
CA LYS A 36 -13.50 3.86 -24.96
C LYS A 36 -12.09 4.40 -25.22
N GLY A 37 -11.97 5.70 -25.51
CA GLY A 37 -10.67 6.33 -25.76
C GLY A 37 -9.75 6.29 -24.53
N LEU A 38 -10.28 6.65 -23.35
CA LEU A 38 -9.55 6.59 -22.08
C LEU A 38 -9.16 5.15 -21.71
N GLY A 39 -10.06 4.18 -21.90
CA GLY A 39 -9.79 2.77 -21.65
C GLY A 39 -8.72 2.19 -22.58
N GLN A 40 -8.70 2.58 -23.86
CA GLN A 40 -7.63 2.23 -24.80
C GLN A 40 -6.29 2.85 -24.38
N GLY A 41 -6.26 4.15 -24.04
CA GLY A 41 -5.05 4.81 -23.56
C GLY A 41 -4.47 4.19 -22.29
N ILE A 42 -5.30 3.89 -21.30
CA ILE A 42 -4.88 3.20 -20.06
C ILE A 42 -4.36 1.78 -20.36
N LYS A 43 -4.97 1.06 -21.31
CA LYS A 43 -4.54 -0.28 -21.72
C LYS A 43 -3.15 -0.26 -22.38
N GLU A 44 -2.93 0.64 -23.35
CA GLU A 44 -1.64 0.85 -24.01
C GLU A 44 -0.57 1.27 -22.99
N PHE A 45 -0.86 2.26 -22.15
CA PHE A 45 0.05 2.73 -21.10
C PHE A 45 0.46 1.60 -20.14
N LYS A 46 -0.49 0.78 -19.69
CA LYS A 46 -0.22 -0.37 -18.81
C LYS A 46 0.57 -1.48 -19.52
N LYS A 47 0.41 -1.63 -20.84
CA LYS A 47 1.20 -2.58 -21.65
C LYS A 47 2.66 -2.11 -21.78
N ALA A 48 2.88 -0.88 -22.23
CA ALA A 48 4.21 -0.30 -22.37
C ALA A 48 4.97 -0.29 -21.02
N THR A 49 4.29 0.08 -19.92
CA THR A 49 4.88 0.04 -18.57
C THR A 49 5.31 -1.38 -18.16
N ARG A 50 4.57 -2.41 -18.58
CA ARG A 50 4.92 -3.81 -18.30
C ARG A 50 6.10 -4.27 -19.13
N GLU A 51 6.08 -4.03 -20.44
CA GLU A 51 7.20 -4.37 -21.34
C GLU A 51 8.51 -3.75 -20.82
N VAL A 52 8.51 -2.47 -20.42
CA VAL A 52 9.68 -1.82 -19.79
C VAL A 52 10.06 -2.46 -18.44
N THR A 53 9.10 -2.82 -17.59
CA THR A 53 9.39 -3.45 -16.28
C THR A 53 9.99 -4.86 -16.45
N ASP A 54 9.47 -5.61 -17.42
CA ASP A 54 9.89 -6.97 -17.75
C ASP A 54 11.27 -6.94 -18.45
N GLU A 55 11.53 -5.98 -19.34
CA GLU A 55 12.86 -5.75 -19.93
C GLU A 55 13.91 -5.40 -18.87
N ILE A 56 13.59 -4.54 -17.89
CA ILE A 56 14.50 -4.19 -16.79
C ILE A 56 14.79 -5.42 -15.90
N HIS A 57 13.80 -6.28 -15.62
CA HIS A 57 14.04 -7.53 -14.89
C HIS A 57 14.92 -8.49 -15.69
N ASN A 58 14.60 -8.76 -16.96
CA ASN A 58 15.38 -9.68 -17.79
C ASN A 58 16.82 -9.17 -18.04
N ALA A 59 17.03 -7.86 -18.16
CA ALA A 59 18.37 -7.26 -18.27
C ALA A 59 19.18 -7.34 -16.96
N ALA A 60 18.53 -7.37 -15.80
CA ALA A 60 19.16 -7.63 -14.51
C ALA A 60 19.46 -9.13 -14.27
N GLU A 61 18.87 -10.03 -15.08
CA GLU A 61 18.98 -11.48 -14.96
C GLU A 61 19.87 -12.11 -16.05
N ALA A 62 20.99 -11.43 -16.37
CA ALA A 62 22.13 -12.10 -16.98
C ALA A 62 22.60 -13.26 -16.07
N PRO A 63 23.08 -14.42 -16.60
CA PRO A 63 23.15 -15.66 -15.83
C PRO A 63 24.05 -15.57 -14.59
N GLN A 64 23.47 -15.51 -13.40
CA GLN A 64 24.19 -15.57 -12.12
C GLN A 64 24.62 -17.00 -11.79
N THR A 65 25.58 -17.50 -12.56
CA THR A 65 26.35 -18.69 -12.19
C THR A 65 27.23 -18.36 -10.97
N SER A 66 26.92 -18.99 -9.84
CA SER A 66 27.84 -19.23 -8.70
C SER A 66 28.35 -18.04 -7.87
N VAL A 67 27.61 -17.61 -6.83
CA VAL A 67 28.20 -16.99 -5.60
C VAL A 67 27.49 -17.31 -4.27
N SER A 68 26.39 -18.08 -4.24
CA SER A 68 25.59 -18.28 -3.02
C SER A 68 26.17 -19.23 -1.95
N GLN A 69 27.42 -19.70 -2.09
CA GLN A 69 28.04 -20.70 -1.21
C GLN A 69 29.32 -20.21 -0.49
N ALA A 70 29.30 -19.00 0.07
CA ALA A 70 30.42 -18.47 0.84
C ALA A 70 30.06 -17.69 2.12
N ARG A 71 28.77 -17.61 2.52
CA ARG A 71 28.34 -16.78 3.67
C ARG A 71 27.67 -17.52 4.82
N GLN A 72 27.77 -18.85 4.86
CA GLN A 72 27.55 -19.62 6.09
C GLN A 72 28.78 -19.50 7.00
N LEU A 73 28.94 -18.33 7.63
CA LEU A 73 29.78 -18.20 8.82
C LEU A 73 29.08 -18.95 9.97
N PRO A 74 29.74 -19.87 10.68
CA PRO A 74 29.12 -20.66 11.74
C PRO A 74 28.59 -19.78 12.87
N SER A 75 27.29 -19.87 13.15
CA SER A 75 26.69 -19.24 14.32
C SER A 75 26.74 -20.17 15.53
N THR A 76 27.32 -19.69 16.64
CA THR A 76 27.31 -20.25 18.02
C THR A 76 28.34 -21.36 18.35
N PRO A 77 28.62 -21.67 19.64
CA PRO A 77 29.15 -20.79 20.73
C PRO A 77 30.32 -21.51 21.52
N PRO A 78 31.18 -20.88 22.36
CA PRO A 78 30.77 -20.36 23.69
C PRO A 78 31.66 -19.28 24.40
N ALA A 79 31.10 -18.75 25.50
CA ALA A 79 31.77 -18.21 26.71
C ALA A 79 32.78 -17.04 26.62
N GLU A 80 32.34 -15.86 27.10
CA GLU A 80 32.99 -15.22 28.26
C GLU A 80 31.99 -14.38 29.09
N LYS A 81 31.75 -14.77 30.35
CA LYS A 81 31.29 -13.89 31.46
C LYS A 81 32.56 -13.35 32.15
N PRO A 82 32.58 -12.22 32.89
CA PRO A 82 31.44 -11.49 33.47
C PRO A 82 31.51 -9.94 33.42
N ALA A 83 30.36 -9.27 33.54
CA ALA A 83 30.30 -7.84 33.88
C ALA A 83 29.20 -7.56 34.91
N THR A 84 29.52 -7.80 36.18
CA THR A 84 28.69 -7.40 37.32
C THR A 84 28.78 -5.89 37.53
N VAL A 85 27.65 -5.17 37.46
CA VAL A 85 27.39 -4.06 38.38
C VAL A 85 25.91 -4.03 38.77
N PRO A 86 25.53 -4.09 40.06
CA PRO A 86 24.12 -4.19 40.45
C PRO A 86 23.40 -2.84 40.41
N GLN A 87 22.19 -2.80 39.85
CA GLN A 87 21.27 -1.69 40.07
C GLN A 87 20.47 -1.91 41.37
N ALA A 88 21.11 -1.58 42.49
CA ALA A 88 20.51 -1.66 43.82
C ALA A 88 19.76 -0.37 44.19
N ALA A 89 18.55 -0.54 44.71
CA ALA A 89 17.90 0.25 45.76
C ALA A 89 18.12 1.79 45.82
N VAL A 90 17.12 2.53 45.32
CA VAL A 90 16.62 3.77 45.94
C VAL A 90 15.09 3.67 45.97
N ALA A 91 14.44 3.22 47.05
CA ALA A 91 14.32 3.88 48.36
C ALA A 91 13.65 5.26 48.27
N GLN A 92 12.35 5.29 47.94
CA GLN A 92 11.45 6.41 48.22
C GLN A 92 10.20 5.89 48.96
N SER A 93 10.35 5.76 50.27
CA SER A 93 9.29 5.61 51.26
C SER A 93 9.75 6.35 52.52
N THR A 94 8.80 6.94 53.28
CA THR A 94 8.97 8.09 54.21
C THR A 94 9.41 9.37 53.45
N GLU A 95 8.91 10.59 53.70
CA GLU A 95 7.96 11.17 54.68
C GLU A 95 7.43 12.53 54.09
N GLN A 96 6.50 13.35 54.64
CA GLN A 96 5.78 13.41 55.93
C GLN A 96 4.43 14.17 55.76
N LYS A 97 3.37 13.77 56.48
CA LYS A 97 2.35 14.61 57.17
C LYS A 97 1.66 15.81 56.46
N ALA A 98 0.36 15.68 56.22
CA ALA A 98 -0.70 16.63 56.63
C ALA A 98 -2.08 15.94 56.60
#